data_AF-A0A3S1DAG8-F1
#
_entry.id   AF-A0A3S1DAG8-F1
#
_cell.length_a   1.000
_cell.length_b   1.000
_cell.length_c   1.000
_cell.angle_alpha   90.00
_cell.angle_beta   90.00
_cell.angle_gamma   90.00
#
_symmetry.space_group_name_H-M   'P 1'
#
loop_
_entity.id
_entity.type
_entity.pdbx_description
1 polymer ?
#
loop_
_entity_poly.entity_id
_entity_poly.type
_entity_poly.pdbx_seq_one_letter_code
_entity_poly.pdbx_strand_id
1 'polypeptide(L)'
;MDERLDLAPCGYLSLSEDHTILTVNKTLLQLLGFDLQGLRDCHIESILTRSSRILFQLYFMPLIKLNGKIEEMFLVLQSASGTEVPVLLSAVRREENGATVHDCILMIMRRRMEYEEQIYVAEQASKKAGEELERLQIQLTQLRNELSGQL
;
A
#
# COMPACT_ATOMS: atom_id res chain seq x y z
N MET A 1 20.11 -7.74 16.22
CA MET A 1 18.65 -7.81 16.15
C MET A 1 18.18 -9.02 16.94
N ASP A 2 17.13 -8.88 17.75
CA ASP A 2 16.52 -10.01 18.48
C ASP A 2 15.84 -10.99 17.52
N GLU A 3 15.86 -12.30 17.81
CA GLU A 3 15.29 -13.35 16.96
C GLU A 3 13.79 -13.16 16.69
N ARG A 4 13.02 -12.70 17.69
CA ARG A 4 11.59 -12.46 17.54
C ARG A 4 11.28 -11.34 16.55
N LEU A 5 12.13 -10.31 16.52
CA LEU A 5 12.00 -9.21 15.58
C LEU A 5 12.50 -9.60 14.18
N ASP A 6 13.58 -10.41 14.13
CA ASP A 6 14.16 -10.91 12.88
C ASP A 6 13.18 -11.80 12.10
N LEU A 7 12.37 -12.58 12.82
CA LEU A 7 11.36 -13.50 12.26
C LEU A 7 9.92 -12.99 12.43
N ALA A 8 9.73 -11.72 12.82
CA ALA A 8 8.39 -11.16 12.99
C ALA A 8 7.59 -11.29 11.67
N PRO A 9 6.27 -11.52 11.72
CA PRO A 9 5.42 -11.69 10.53
C PRO A 9 5.10 -10.35 9.84
N CYS A 10 6.04 -9.41 9.86
CA CYS A 10 6.01 -8.12 9.18
C CYS A 10 7.44 -7.78 8.70
N GLY A 11 7.54 -6.87 7.74
CA GLY A 11 8.83 -6.30 7.41
C GLY A 11 9.27 -5.35 8.51
N TYR A 12 10.56 -5.38 8.82
CA TYR A 12 11.19 -4.38 9.67
C TYR A 12 12.48 -3.92 9.02
N LEU A 13 12.74 -2.62 9.08
CA LEU A 13 14.03 -2.04 8.78
C LEU A 13 14.27 -0.82 9.65
N SER A 14 15.54 -0.48 9.85
CA SER A 14 15.93 0.79 10.44
C SER A 14 16.73 1.60 9.42
N LEU A 15 16.52 2.92 9.43
CA LEU A 15 17.15 3.87 8.53
C LEU A 15 18.00 4.87 9.30
N SER A 16 19.10 5.31 8.71
CA SER A 16 19.84 6.49 9.17
C SER A 16 19.05 7.77 8.93
N GLU A 17 19.58 8.90 9.40
CA GLU A 17 19.08 10.24 9.08
C GLU A 17 19.03 10.50 7.56
N ASP A 18 20.01 9.97 6.82
CA ASP A 18 20.11 10.05 5.37
C ASP A 18 19.32 8.93 4.66
N HIS A 19 18.48 8.19 5.38
CA HIS A 19 17.61 7.14 4.84
C HIS A 19 18.35 5.93 4.23
N THR A 20 19.58 5.71 4.68
CA THR A 20 20.34 4.49 4.42
C THR A 20 19.87 3.37 5.33
N ILE A 21 19.67 2.17 4.78
CA ILE A 21 19.23 0.99 5.52
C ILE A 21 20.38 0.53 6.45
N LEU A 22 20.14 0.63 7.75
CA LEU A 22 21.07 0.19 8.79
C LEU A 22 20.84 -1.28 9.15
N THR A 23 19.57 -1.67 9.29
CA THR A 23 19.18 -3.06 9.58
C THR A 23 17.91 -3.42 8.83
N VAL A 24 17.72 -4.71 8.57
CA VAL A 24 16.52 -5.27 7.95
C VAL A 24 16.31 -6.69 8.47
N ASN A 25 15.06 -7.06 8.73
CA ASN A 25 14.75 -8.41 9.20
C ASN A 25 14.71 -9.45 8.08
N LYS A 26 14.89 -10.73 8.44
CA LYS A 26 14.80 -11.85 7.50
C LYS A 26 13.46 -11.91 6.76
N THR A 27 12.35 -11.59 7.42
CA THR A 27 11.03 -11.60 6.79
C THR A 27 10.96 -10.66 5.58
N LEU A 28 11.45 -9.42 5.70
CA LEU A 28 11.45 -8.46 4.59
C LEU A 28 12.41 -8.87 3.48
N LEU A 29 13.58 -9.39 3.84
CA LEU A 29 14.56 -9.88 2.87
C LEU A 29 13.99 -11.02 2.02
N GLN A 30 13.39 -12.02 2.67
CA GLN A 30 12.75 -13.14 1.99
C GLN A 30 11.60 -12.67 1.08
N LEU A 31 10.81 -11.71 1.54
CA LEU A 31 9.72 -11.15 0.75
C LEU A 31 10.21 -10.45 -0.52
N LEU A 32 11.28 -9.67 -0.41
CA LEU A 32 11.83 -8.89 -1.52
C LEU A 32 12.84 -9.69 -2.36
N GLY A 33 13.21 -10.90 -1.96
CA GLY A 33 14.18 -11.73 -2.66
C GLY A 33 15.63 -11.22 -2.59
N PHE A 34 15.97 -10.45 -1.55
CA PHE A 34 17.34 -9.99 -1.30
C PHE A 34 18.03 -10.87 -0.24
N ASP A 35 19.37 -10.90 -0.29
CA ASP A 35 20.18 -11.47 0.78
C ASP A 35 20.46 -10.44 1.88
N LEU A 36 20.91 -10.92 3.06
CA LEU A 36 21.18 -10.07 4.23
C LEU A 36 22.20 -8.95 3.97
N GLN A 37 23.12 -9.15 3.01
CA GLN A 37 24.12 -8.15 2.67
C GLN A 37 23.64 -7.16 1.59
N GLY A 38 22.68 -7.55 0.76
CA GLY A 38 22.30 -6.79 -0.43
C GLY A 38 21.50 -5.51 -0.17
N LEU A 39 20.89 -5.35 1.01
CA LEU A 39 20.14 -4.13 1.35
C LEU A 39 20.80 -3.27 2.40
N ARG A 40 21.74 -3.81 3.18
CA ARG A 40 22.46 -3.03 4.19
C ARG A 40 23.31 -1.97 3.48
N ASP A 41 23.38 -0.79 4.07
CA ASP A 41 24.14 0.36 3.56
C ASP A 41 23.64 0.91 2.21
N CYS A 42 22.52 0.39 1.70
CA CYS A 42 21.83 0.92 0.54
C CYS A 42 20.81 1.99 0.95
N HIS A 43 20.59 2.98 0.08
CA HIS A 43 19.51 3.95 0.29
C HIS A 43 18.15 3.27 0.11
N ILE A 44 17.15 3.63 0.93
CA ILE A 44 15.81 3.02 0.89
C ILE A 44 15.15 3.10 -0.49
N GLU A 45 15.45 4.13 -1.28
CA GLU A 45 14.95 4.28 -2.65
C GLU A 45 15.32 3.13 -3.58
N SER A 46 16.39 2.38 -3.28
CA SER A 46 16.81 1.20 -4.05
C SER A 46 15.72 0.12 -4.09
N ILE A 47 14.87 0.05 -3.06
CA ILE A 47 13.76 -0.90 -2.96
C ILE A 47 12.39 -0.22 -3.15
N LEU A 48 12.34 1.04 -3.58
CA LEU A 48 11.09 1.74 -3.88
C LEU A 48 10.86 1.82 -5.39
N THR A 49 9.61 1.61 -5.79
CA THR A 49 9.13 1.99 -7.12
C THR A 49 9.30 3.49 -7.35
N ARG A 50 9.37 3.93 -8.61
CA ARG A 50 9.56 5.35 -8.96
C ARG A 50 8.49 6.26 -8.34
N SER A 51 7.23 5.84 -8.34
CA SER A 51 6.12 6.57 -7.71
C SER A 51 6.30 6.65 -6.20
N SER A 52 6.72 5.56 -5.56
CA SER A 52 6.94 5.52 -4.11
C SER A 52 8.15 6.35 -3.67
N ARG A 53 9.19 6.50 -4.50
CA ARG A 53 10.30 7.43 -4.21
C ARG A 53 9.82 8.87 -4.08
N ILE A 54 8.96 9.30 -5.01
CA ILE A 54 8.38 10.66 -4.98
C ILE A 54 7.52 10.82 -3.72
N LEU A 55 6.67 9.84 -3.40
CA LEU A 55 5.83 9.88 -2.21
C LEU A 55 6.66 9.90 -0.92
N PHE A 56 7.73 9.12 -0.87
CA PHE A 56 8.67 9.10 0.24
C PHE A 56 9.33 10.48 0.44
N GLN A 57 9.85 11.08 -0.63
CA GLN A 57 10.49 12.39 -0.55
C GLN A 57 9.52 13.51 -0.15
N LEU A 58 8.32 13.52 -0.72
CA LEU A 58 7.34 14.60 -0.50
C LEU A 58 6.61 14.48 0.83
N TYR A 59 6.45 13.28 1.38
CA TYR A 59 5.63 13.06 2.58
C TYR A 59 6.41 12.39 3.71
N PHE A 60 7.13 11.28 3.46
CA PHE A 60 7.81 10.57 4.54
C PHE A 60 8.84 11.46 5.22
N MET A 61 9.79 12.01 4.44
CA MET A 61 10.88 12.84 4.95
C MET A 61 10.40 14.04 5.79
N PRO A 62 9.45 14.88 5.33
CA PRO A 62 8.97 15.99 6.14
C PRO A 62 8.16 15.53 7.36
N LEU A 63 7.30 14.50 7.23
CA LEU A 63 6.47 14.04 8.34
C LEU A 63 7.29 13.42 9.45
N ILE A 64 8.28 12.56 9.13
CA ILE A 64 9.11 11.93 10.15
C ILE A 64 9.99 12.96 10.87
N LYS A 65 10.45 14.00 10.15
CA LYS A 65 11.25 15.10 10.72
C LYS A 65 10.43 16.00 11.64
N LEU A 66 9.20 16.35 11.24
CA LEU A 66 8.34 17.27 12.00
C LEU A 66 7.64 16.58 13.17
N ASN A 67 7.07 15.40 12.94
CA ASN A 67 6.20 14.73 13.91
C ASN A 67 6.93 13.65 14.71
N GLY A 68 8.12 13.21 14.26
CA GLY A 68 8.86 12.11 14.87
C GLY A 68 8.19 10.74 14.72
N LYS A 69 7.03 10.66 14.06
CA LYS A 69 6.27 9.42 13.86
C LYS A 69 5.42 9.51 12.59
N ILE A 70 5.25 8.37 11.93
CA ILE A 70 4.29 8.13 10.85
C ILE A 70 3.48 6.91 11.27
N GLU A 71 2.15 7.06 11.38
CA GLU A 71 1.28 5.97 11.81
C GLU A 71 1.01 5.00 10.67
N GLU A 72 0.72 5.53 9.48
CA GLU A 72 0.38 4.73 8.32
C GLU A 72 0.71 5.51 7.04
N MET A 73 1.53 4.91 6.17
CA MET A 73 1.83 5.42 4.84
C MET A 73 1.87 4.27 3.84
N PHE A 74 1.06 4.38 2.79
CA PHE A 74 1.11 3.42 1.70
C PHE A 74 2.35 3.66 0.82
N LEU A 75 3.13 2.62 0.56
CA LEU A 75 4.24 2.60 -0.38
C LEU A 75 4.17 1.32 -1.22
N VAL A 76 4.84 1.32 -2.35
CA VAL A 76 5.06 0.14 -3.18
C VAL A 76 6.55 -0.12 -3.30
N LEU A 77 6.99 -1.21 -2.70
CA LEU A 77 8.36 -1.68 -2.78
C LEU A 77 8.60 -2.42 -4.09
N GLN A 78 9.86 -2.51 -4.51
CA GLN A 78 10.30 -3.28 -5.66
C GLN A 78 11.22 -4.41 -5.17
N SER A 79 10.85 -5.65 -5.48
CA SER A 79 11.68 -6.83 -5.19
C SER A 79 12.90 -6.90 -6.11
N ALA A 80 13.86 -7.77 -5.79
CA ALA A 80 15.01 -8.06 -6.64
C ALA A 80 14.61 -8.62 -8.02
N SER A 81 13.44 -9.28 -8.12
CA SER A 81 12.86 -9.75 -9.38
C SER A 81 12.08 -8.66 -10.15
N GLY A 82 11.99 -7.44 -9.61
CA GLY A 82 11.22 -6.34 -10.18
C GLY A 82 9.72 -6.38 -9.86
N THR A 83 9.26 -7.33 -9.06
CA THR A 83 7.87 -7.47 -8.64
C THR A 83 7.50 -6.36 -7.65
N GLU A 84 6.33 -5.76 -7.84
CA GLU A 84 5.81 -4.73 -6.94
C GLU A 84 5.19 -5.36 -5.69
N VAL A 85 5.58 -4.85 -4.52
CA VAL A 85 5.11 -5.33 -3.22
C VAL A 85 4.50 -4.15 -2.46
N PRO A 86 3.15 -4.00 -2.50
CA PRO A 86 2.47 -2.92 -1.79
C PRO A 86 2.53 -3.15 -0.28
N VAL A 87 2.83 -2.08 0.47
CA VAL A 87 3.00 -2.10 1.92
C VAL A 87 2.36 -0.89 2.59
N LEU A 88 1.93 -1.07 3.84
CA LEU A 88 1.73 0.00 4.79
C LEU A 88 2.96 0.14 5.66
N LEU A 89 3.50 1.34 5.73
CA LEU A 89 4.65 1.70 6.52
C LEU A 89 4.23 2.51 7.74
N SER A 90 4.68 2.10 8.91
CA SER A 90 4.69 2.91 10.13
C SER A 90 6.12 3.17 10.52
N ALA A 91 6.44 4.39 10.95
CA ALA A 91 7.80 4.74 11.37
C ALA A 91 7.83 5.56 12.65
N VAL A 92 8.92 5.43 13.40
CA VAL A 92 9.22 6.28 14.54
C VAL A 92 10.68 6.74 14.48
N ARG A 93 10.89 8.03 14.70
CA ARG A 93 12.22 8.64 14.85
C ARG A 93 12.70 8.40 16.28
N ARG A 94 13.92 7.91 16.43
CA ARG A 94 14.62 7.73 17.70
C ARG A 94 16.01 8.35 17.63
N GLU A 95 16.54 8.67 18.80
CA GLU A 95 17.95 8.98 18.97
C GLU A 95 18.64 7.78 19.59
N GLU A 96 19.67 7.28 18.91
CA GLU A 96 20.46 6.14 19.36
C GLU A 96 21.94 6.52 19.28
N ASN A 97 22.64 6.49 20.42
CA ASN A 97 24.07 6.85 20.52
C ASN A 97 24.42 8.22 19.89
N GLY A 98 23.51 9.19 19.96
CA GLY A 98 23.70 10.53 19.38
C GLY A 98 23.44 10.63 17.87
N ALA A 99 22.96 9.55 17.24
CA ALA A 99 22.53 9.54 15.84
C ALA A 99 21.00 9.43 15.72
N THR A 100 20.42 10.09 14.72
CA THR A 100 19.02 9.90 14.36
C THR A 100 18.84 8.57 13.64
N VAL A 101 17.91 7.75 14.12
CA VAL A 101 17.49 6.50 13.49
C VAL A 101 15.98 6.50 13.29
N HIS A 102 15.51 6.01 12.15
CA HIS A 102 14.09 5.81 11.89
C HIS A 102 13.79 4.31 11.85
N ASP A 103 13.00 3.82 12.82
CA ASP A 103 12.55 2.44 12.81
C ASP A 103 11.23 2.32 12.07
N CYS A 104 11.19 1.40 11.12
CA CYS A 104 10.06 1.21 10.21
C CYS A 104 9.51 -0.21 10.34
N ILE A 105 8.19 -0.32 10.47
CA ILE A 105 7.45 -1.58 10.32
C ILE A 105 6.68 -1.50 9.00
N LEU A 106 6.74 -2.58 8.22
CA LEU A 106 6.12 -2.69 6.91
C LEU A 106 5.14 -3.86 6.90
N MET A 107 3.85 -3.56 6.77
CA MET A 107 2.79 -4.55 6.65
C MET A 107 2.44 -4.77 5.18
N ILE A 108 2.52 -6.02 4.72
CA ILE A 108 2.27 -6.39 3.33
C ILE A 108 0.78 -6.28 3.04
N MET A 109 0.41 -5.48 2.04
CA MET A 109 -0.96 -5.38 1.57
C MET A 109 -1.20 -6.39 0.45
N ARG A 110 -1.48 -7.66 0.80
CA ARG A 110 -1.66 -8.71 -0.21
C ARG A 110 -2.85 -8.48 -1.17
N ARG A 111 -3.79 -7.57 -0.85
CA ARG A 111 -5.11 -7.50 -1.53
C ARG A 111 -5.76 -6.12 -1.64
N ARG A 112 -5.01 -5.01 -1.79
CA ARG A 112 -5.67 -3.74 -2.13
C ARG A 112 -6.36 -3.80 -3.51
N MET A 113 -5.71 -4.47 -4.47
CA MET A 113 -6.27 -4.67 -5.81
C MET A 113 -7.58 -5.47 -5.80
N GLU A 114 -7.69 -6.51 -4.96
CA GLU A 114 -8.92 -7.32 -4.95
C GLU A 114 -10.12 -6.58 -4.36
N TYR A 115 -9.90 -5.71 -3.37
CA TYR A 115 -10.98 -4.88 -2.83
C TYR A 115 -11.39 -3.78 -3.80
N GLU A 116 -10.44 -3.09 -4.43
CA GLU A 116 -10.73 -2.09 -5.46
C GLU A 116 -11.42 -2.74 -6.68
N GLU A 117 -11.00 -3.94 -7.08
CA GLU A 117 -11.66 -4.72 -8.14
C GLU A 117 -13.07 -5.15 -7.74
N GLN A 118 -13.27 -5.66 -6.52
CA GLN A 118 -14.59 -6.02 -6.03
C GLN A 118 -15.54 -4.81 -5.96
N ILE A 119 -15.04 -3.66 -5.52
CA ILE A 119 -15.80 -2.40 -5.50
C ILE A 119 -16.15 -2.00 -6.94
N TYR A 120 -15.18 -2.00 -7.85
CA TYR A 120 -15.40 -1.67 -9.26
C TYR A 120 -16.42 -2.60 -9.92
N VAL A 121 -16.33 -3.91 -9.68
CA VAL A 121 -17.28 -4.91 -10.20
C VAL A 121 -18.67 -4.70 -9.61
N ALA A 122 -18.77 -4.42 -8.31
CA ALA A 122 -20.05 -4.15 -7.65
C ALA A 122 -20.72 -2.87 -8.19
N GLU A 123 -19.95 -1.80 -8.41
CA GLU A 123 -20.45 -0.56 -9.02
C GLU A 123 -20.99 -0.79 -10.44
N GLN A 124 -20.25 -1.55 -11.26
CA GLN A 124 -20.69 -1.90 -12.62
C GLN A 124 -21.97 -2.74 -12.62
N ALA A 125 -22.07 -3.72 -11.71
CA ALA A 125 -23.27 -4.54 -11.57
C ALA A 125 -24.49 -3.71 -11.14
N SER A 126 -24.31 -2.81 -10.17
CA SER A 126 -25.34 -1.88 -9.70
C SER A 126 -25.83 -0.97 -10.82
N LYS A 127 -24.91 -0.40 -11.60
CA LYS A 127 -25.24 0.46 -12.74
C LYS A 127 -26.09 -0.28 -13.79
N LYS A 128 -25.67 -1.49 -14.19
CA LYS A 128 -26.42 -2.32 -15.16
C LYS A 128 -27.82 -2.69 -14.65
N ALA A 129 -27.95 -3.01 -13.37
CA ALA A 129 -29.24 -3.32 -12.77
C ALA A 129 -30.17 -2.10 -12.79
N GLY A 130 -29.64 -0.89 -12.53
CA GLY A 130 -30.39 0.36 -12.65
C GLY A 130 -30.88 0.64 -14.07
N GLU A 131 -30.01 0.48 -15.07
CA GLU A 131 -30.35 0.67 -16.49
C GLU A 131 -31.47 -0.29 -16.94
N GLU A 132 -31.41 -1.56 -16.53
CA GLU A 132 -32.43 -2.55 -16.88
C GLU A 132 -33.77 -2.29 -16.17
N LEU A 133 -33.73 -1.87 -14.89
CA LEU A 133 -34.94 -1.50 -14.15
C LEU A 133 -35.65 -0.32 -14.81
N GLU A 134 -34.90 0.71 -15.20
CA GLU A 134 -35.44 1.89 -15.90
C GLU A 134 -36.07 1.50 -17.24
N ARG A 135 -35.41 0.62 -18.00
CA ARG A 135 -35.94 0.09 -19.26
C ARG A 135 -37.26 -0.66 -19.07
N LEU A 136 -37.34 -1.53 -18.07
CA LEU A 136 -38.57 -2.28 -17.75
C LEU A 136 -39.70 -1.35 -17.28
N GLN A 137 -39.39 -0.33 -16.49
CA GLN A 137 -40.37 0.68 -16.07
C GLN A 137 -40.95 1.47 -17.25
N ILE A 138 -40.12 1.85 -18.21
CA ILE A 138 -40.57 2.52 -19.44
C ILE A 138 -41.51 1.59 -20.23
N GLN A 139 -41.14 0.32 -20.42
CA GLN A 139 -41.98 -0.66 -21.13
C GLN A 139 -43.32 -0.90 -20.44
N LEU A 140 -43.33 -1.07 -19.12
CA LEU A 140 -44.57 -1.25 -18.35
C LEU A 140 -45.47 -0.01 -18.45
N THR A 141 -44.89 1.17 -18.43
CA THR A 141 -45.65 2.43 -18.57
C THR A 141 -46.26 2.55 -19.96
N GLN A 142 -45.52 2.21 -21.01
CA GLN A 142 -46.01 2.18 -22.38
C GLN A 142 -47.16 1.19 -22.54
N LEU A 143 -46.98 -0.07 -22.11
CA LEU A 143 -48.01 -1.10 -22.19
C LEU A 143 -49.27 -0.72 -21.40
N ARG A 144 -49.11 -0.15 -20.21
CA ARG A 144 -50.23 0.34 -19.40
C ARG A 144 -51.00 1.42 -20.15
N ASN A 145 -50.29 2.39 -20.74
CA ASN A 145 -50.92 3.49 -21.48
C ASN A 145 -51.66 3.00 -22.73
N GLU A 146 -51.10 2.02 -23.45
CA GLU A 146 -51.74 1.38 -24.61
C GLU A 146 -53.04 0.65 -24.23
N LEU A 147 -53.02 -0.11 -23.13
CA LEU A 147 -54.20 -0.83 -22.63
C LEU A 147 -55.31 0.10 -22.15
N SER A 148 -54.95 1.24 -21.52
CA SER A 148 -55.93 2.24 -21.08
C SER A 148 -56.48 3.12 -22.21
N GLY A 149 -55.86 3.12 -23.40
CA GLY A 149 -56.34 3.83 -24.59
C GLY A 149 -57.28 3.02 -25.49
N GLN A 150 -57.53 1.75 -25.17
CA GLN A 150 -58.42 0.85 -25.92
C GLN A 150 -59.81 0.67 -25.27
N LEU A 151 -60.10 1.40 -24.19
CA LEU A 151 -61.41 1.49 -23.52
C LEU A 151 -62.05 2.86 -23.79
#